data_AF-A0A4P5STV2-F1
#
_entry.id   AF-A0A4P5STV2-F1
#
_cell.length_a   1.000
_cell.length_b   1.000
_cell.length_c   1.000
_cell.angle_alpha   90.00
_cell.angle_beta   90.00
_cell.angle_gamma   90.00
#
_symmetry.space_group_name_H-M   'P 1'
#
loop_
_entity.id
_entity.type
_entity.pdbx_description
1 polymer ?
#
loop_
_entity_poly.entity_id
_entity_poly.type
_entity_poly.pdbx_seq_one_letter_code
_entity_poly.pdbx_strand_id
1 'polypeptide(L)' 'MQIYLGCKAVNEVAINLYKKLSYKIIATRPDYTYSKLQNKYFDDVIMLKIL' A
#
# COMPACT_ATOMS: atom_id res chain seq x y z
N MET A 1 1.61 5.98 -19.01
CA MET A 1 2.72 5.49 -18.15
C MET A 1 2.12 4.83 -16.91
N GLN A 2 2.72 3.77 -16.35
CA GLN A 2 2.19 3.08 -15.16
C GLN A 2 3.04 3.39 -13.93
N ILE A 3 2.42 3.85 -12.84
CA ILE A 3 3.08 4.09 -11.55
C ILE A 3 2.53 3.12 -10.52
N TYR A 4 3.43 2.36 -9.89
CA TYR A 4 3.12 1.43 -8.82
C TYR A 4 3.63 2.00 -7.49
N LEU A 5 2.84 1.82 -6.43
CA LEU A 5 3.27 2.08 -5.05
C LEU A 5 2.73 1.01 -4.11
N GLY A 6 3.40 0.83 -2.98
CA GLY A 6 2.98 -0.04 -1.90
C GLY A 6 2.87 0.75 -0.60
N CYS A 7 1.90 0.41 0.24
CA CYS A 7 1.83 0.89 1.61
C CYS A 7 1.22 -0.17 2.52
N LYS A 8 1.51 -0.09 3.83
CA LYS A 8 0.92 -1.01 4.81
C LYS A 8 -0.60 -1.00 4.71
N ALA A 9 -1.20 -2.19 4.70
CA ALA A 9 -2.65 -2.39 4.62
C ALA A 9 -3.40 -1.70 5.77
N VAL A 10 -2.77 -1.58 6.93
CA VAL A 10 -3.31 -0.89 8.11
C VAL A 10 -3.24 0.64 8.04
N ASN A 11 -2.55 1.21 7.04
CA ASN A 11 -2.42 2.66 6.89
C ASN A 11 -3.55 3.23 6.03
N GLU A 12 -4.75 3.28 6.61
CA GLU A 12 -5.96 3.76 5.92
C GLU A 12 -5.84 5.19 5.40
N VAL A 13 -5.10 6.05 6.11
CA VAL A 13 -4.86 7.44 5.71
C VAL A 13 -4.11 7.51 4.38
N ALA A 14 -3.01 6.75 4.25
CA ALA A 14 -2.24 6.69 3.00
C ALA A 14 -3.08 6.08 1.87
N ILE A 15 -3.78 4.98 2.12
CA ILE A 15 -4.64 4.32 1.12
C ILE A 15 -5.70 5.30 0.59
N ASN A 16 -6.36 6.04 1.48
CA ASN A 16 -7.39 7.00 1.08
C ASN A 16 -6.81 8.19 0.31
N LEU A 17 -5.62 8.67 0.69
CA LEU A 17 -4.90 9.70 -0.08
C LEU A 17 -4.58 9.21 -1.51
N TYR A 18 -4.06 7.99 -1.65
CA TYR A 18 -3.72 7.44 -2.96
C TYR A 18 -4.97 7.20 -3.83
N LYS A 19 -6.07 6.74 -3.24
CA LYS A 19 -7.36 6.64 -3.94
C LYS A 19 -7.81 7.99 -4.50
N LYS A 20 -7.70 9.09 -3.73
CA LYS A 20 -7.99 10.45 -4.20
C LYS A 20 -7.08 10.91 -5.34
N LEU A 21 -5.85 10.40 -5.38
CA LEU A 21 -4.89 10.64 -6.47
C LEU A 21 -5.09 9.71 -7.67
N SER A 22 -6.21 9.00 -7.75
CA SER A 22 -6.59 8.06 -8.82
C SER A 22 -5.76 6.78 -8.88
N TYR A 23 -5.12 6.38 -7.78
CA TYR A 23 -4.54 5.04 -7.66
C TYR A 23 -5.64 4.02 -7.34
N LYS A 24 -5.55 2.84 -7.96
CA LYS A 24 -6.42 1.69 -7.70
C LYS A 24 -5.64 0.58 -7.01
N ILE A 25 -6.25 -0.05 -6.02
CA ILE A 25 -5.68 -1.27 -5.41
C ILE A 25 -5.70 -2.39 -6.44
N ILE A 26 -4.58 -3.09 -6.60
CA ILE A 26 -4.46 -4.21 -7.55
C ILE A 26 -4.03 -5.52 -6.89
N ALA A 27 -3.40 -5.47 -5.72
CA ALA A 27 -2.96 -6.65 -5.00
C ALA A 27 -2.72 -6.34 -3.52
N THR A 28 -2.66 -7.38 -2.70
CA THR A 28 -2.18 -7.35 -1.33
C THR A 28 -1.02 -8.34 -1.19
N ARG A 29 0.06 -7.95 -0.54
CA ARG A 29 1.21 -8.79 -0.21
C ARG A 29 1.19 -9.08 1.29
N PRO A 30 0.89 -10.31 1.72
CA PRO A 30 0.89 -10.66 3.12
C PRO A 30 2.31 -10.61 3.70
N ASP A 31 2.44 -10.19 4.97
CA ASP A 31 3.68 -10.20 5.76
C ASP A 31 4.92 -9.58 5.08
N TYR A 32 4.72 -8.56 4.24
CA TYR A 32 5.79 -7.98 3.43
C TYR A 32 6.68 -7.02 4.24
N THR A 33 6.07 -6.17 5.08
CA THR A 33 6.80 -5.09 5.76
C THR A 33 7.03 -5.43 7.24
N TYR A 34 8.30 -5.59 7.63
CA TYR A 34 8.66 -5.77 9.03
C TYR A 34 8.75 -4.44 9.78
N SER A 35 8.05 -4.31 10.91
CA SER A 35 8.23 -3.18 11.84
C SER A 35 9.10 -3.60 13.02
N LYS A 36 10.31 -3.04 13.10
CA LYS A 36 11.19 -3.21 14.27
C LYS A 36 10.55 -2.70 15.58
N LEU A 37 9.81 -1.59 15.51
CA LEU A 37 9.17 -0.98 16.68
C LEU A 37 8.05 -1.85 17.27
N GLN A 38 7.28 -2.52 16.41
CA GLN A 38 6.18 -3.38 16.84
C GLN A 38 6.53 -4.87 16.83
N ASN A 39 7.78 -5.20 16.49
CA ASN A 39 8.33 -6.55 16.37
C ASN A 39 7.40 -7.53 15.62
N LYS A 40 6.81 -7.06 14.50
CA LYS A 40 5.86 -7.85 13.70
C LYS A 40 5.87 -7.47 12.22
N TYR A 41 5.41 -8.41 11.40
CA TYR A 41 5.16 -8.19 9.99
C TYR A 41 3.80 -7.54 9.74
N PHE A 42 3.69 -6.86 8.61
CA PHE A 42 2.49 -6.20 8.12
C PHE A 42 2.28 -6.54 6.66
N ASP A 43 1.01 -6.72 6.31
CA ASP A 43 0.57 -6.79 4.93
C ASP A 43 0.73 -5.42 4.27
N ASP A 44 1.08 -5.44 2.99
CA ASP A 44 1.16 -4.26 2.13
C ASP A 44 0.09 -4.34 1.04
N VAL A 45 -0.53 -3.21 0.74
CA VAL A 45 -1.44 -3.03 -0.39
C VAL A 45 -0.66 -2.41 -1.54
N ILE A 46 -0.75 -3.01 -2.71
CA ILE A 46 -0.17 -2.49 -3.95
C ILE A 46 -1.23 -1.74 -4.74
N MET A 47 -0.88 -0.54 -5.16
CA MET A 47 -1.73 0.35 -5.91
C MET A 47 -1.08 0.81 -7.21
N LEU A 48 -1.90 1.00 -8.24
CA LEU A 48 -1.50 1.38 -9.59
C LEU A 48 -2.25 2.65 -10.02
N LYS A 49 -1.53 3.60 -10.62
CA LYS A 49 -2.09 4.71 -11.38
C LYS A 49 -1.61 4.65 -12.83
N ILE A 50 -2.56 4.82 -13.75
CA ILE A 50 -2.28 5.00 -15.17
C ILE A 50 -2.31 6.50 -15.46
N LEU A 51 -1.21 7.02 -15.99
CA LEU A 51 -1.08 8.39 -16.50
C LEU A 51 -1.30 8.41 -18.01
#